data_AF-A0A6P4IAC7-F1
#
_entry.id   AF-A0A6P4IAC7-F1
#
_cell.length_a   1.000
_cell.length_b   1.000
_cell.length_c   1.000
_cell.angle_alpha   90.00
_cell.angle_beta   90.00
_cell.angle_gamma   90.00
#
_symmetry.space_group_name_H-M   'P 1'
#
loop_
_entity.id
_entity.type
_entity.pdbx_description
1 polymer ?
#
loop_
_entity_poly.entity_id
_entity_poly.type
_entity_poly.pdbx_seq_one_letter_code
_entity_poly.pdbx_strand_id
1 'polypeptide(L)'
;MRPLIVLLLLIVAQAWSFSASPPRSYDGYSVYRVRIASPSQRQAVDQLLEQHDRYNLWHRSINEVHIMVHPRAQKSFRKIMLEAKIVVELMIPNVQVLIDGQRANKE
;
A
#
# COMPACT_ATOMS: atom_id res chain seq x y z
N MET A 1 -36.92 23.60 37.47
CA MET A 1 -36.34 23.50 36.12
C MET A 1 -34.84 23.69 36.21
N ARG A 2 -34.01 22.78 35.70
CA ARG A 2 -32.55 22.91 35.38
C ARG A 2 -31.67 21.64 35.50
N PRO A 3 -32.15 20.37 35.61
CA PRO A 3 -31.26 19.23 35.38
C PRO A 3 -31.01 18.96 33.89
N LEU A 4 -31.93 19.41 33.01
CA LEU A 4 -31.86 19.18 31.56
C LEU A 4 -30.69 19.92 30.88
N ILE A 5 -30.28 21.08 31.43
CA ILE A 5 -29.21 21.90 30.85
C ILE A 5 -27.83 21.26 31.10
N VAL A 6 -27.66 20.63 32.27
CA VAL A 6 -26.41 19.93 32.61
C VAL A 6 -26.21 18.70 31.74
N LEU A 7 -27.29 17.97 31.45
CA LEU A 7 -27.25 16.80 30.56
C LEU A 7 -26.92 17.20 29.11
N LEU A 8 -27.42 18.34 28.63
CA LEU A 8 -27.14 18.84 27.27
C LEU A 8 -25.68 19.26 27.09
N LEU A 9 -25.07 19.88 28.11
CA LEU A 9 -23.64 20.28 28.06
C LEU A 9 -22.68 19.08 28.08
N LEU A 10 -23.08 17.97 28.70
CA LEU A 10 -22.29 16.74 28.77
C LEU A 10 -22.21 15.99 27.42
N ILE A 11 -23.15 16.21 26.51
CA ILE A 11 -23.17 15.58 25.18
C ILE A 11 -22.25 16.31 24.20
N VAL A 12 -22.12 17.65 24.32
CA VAL A 12 -21.28 18.47 23.42
C VAL A 12 -19.78 18.20 23.63
N ALA A 13 -19.36 17.83 24.85
CA ALA A 13 -17.96 17.55 25.16
C ALA A 13 -17.44 16.23 24.53
N GLN A 14 -18.32 15.37 24.01
CA GLN A 14 -17.92 14.06 23.47
C GLN A 14 -17.70 14.07 21.94
N ALA A 15 -17.89 15.21 21.28
CA ALA A 15 -17.75 15.34 19.83
C ALA A 15 -16.31 15.59 19.33
N TRP A 16 -15.31 15.63 20.21
CA TRP A 16 -13.90 15.89 19.83
C TRP A 16 -12.99 14.67 19.83
N SER A 17 -13.55 13.45 19.79
CA SER A 17 -12.75 12.28 19.42
C SER A 17 -12.78 12.10 17.90
N PHE A 18 -12.31 13.11 17.17
CA PHE A 18 -11.87 12.91 15.80
C PHE A 18 -10.56 12.11 15.91
N SER A 19 -10.70 10.78 15.96
CA SER A 19 -9.57 9.86 15.85
C SER A 19 -9.02 9.97 14.44
N ALA A 20 -8.27 11.05 14.17
CA ALA A 20 -7.45 11.16 12.99
C ALA A 20 -6.37 10.09 13.12
N SER A 21 -6.65 8.89 12.60
CA SER A 21 -5.63 7.86 12.43
C SER A 21 -4.43 8.53 11.78
N PRO A 22 -3.20 8.35 12.31
CA PRO A 22 -2.01 8.90 11.71
C PRO A 22 -2.00 8.57 10.21
N PRO A 23 -1.67 9.53 9.34
CA PRO A 23 -1.64 9.26 7.91
C PRO A 23 -0.76 8.03 7.66
N ARG A 24 -1.32 7.05 6.93
CA ARG A 24 -0.62 5.80 6.63
C ARG A 24 0.70 6.13 5.93
N SER A 25 1.81 5.76 6.55
CA SER A 25 3.14 5.89 5.93
C SER A 25 3.38 4.74 4.96
N TYR A 26 3.94 5.08 3.80
CA TYR A 26 4.40 4.14 2.78
C TYR A 26 5.92 4.13 2.70
N ASP A 27 6.60 4.55 3.77
CA ASP A 27 8.06 4.59 3.78
C ASP A 27 8.66 3.21 3.53
N GLY A 28 9.63 3.16 2.62
CA GLY A 28 10.30 1.93 2.20
C GLY A 28 9.43 0.97 1.36
N TYR A 29 8.20 1.32 1.01
CA TYR A 29 7.45 0.58 -0.01
C TYR A 29 8.03 0.87 -1.38
N SER A 30 8.28 -0.18 -2.15
CA SER A 30 8.81 -0.06 -3.50
C SER A 30 7.86 -0.70 -4.50
N VAL A 31 7.89 -0.24 -5.74
CA VAL A 31 7.00 -0.75 -6.79
C VAL A 31 7.81 -1.33 -7.92
N TYR A 32 7.43 -2.54 -8.30
CA TYR A 32 8.06 -3.32 -9.33
C TYR A 32 7.10 -3.56 -10.48
N ARG A 33 7.58 -3.40 -11.70
CA ARG A 33 6.96 -3.93 -12.90
C ARG A 33 7.37 -5.38 -13.06
N VAL A 34 6.40 -6.26 -13.27
CA VAL A 34 6.56 -7.71 -13.39
C VAL A 34 6.07 -8.13 -14.76
N ARG A 35 6.95 -8.69 -15.59
CA ARG A 35 6.59 -9.17 -16.94
C ARG A 35 6.21 -10.64 -16.90
N ILE A 36 5.00 -10.95 -17.35
CA ILE A 36 4.44 -12.30 -17.38
C ILE A 36 4.55 -12.84 -18.81
N ALA A 37 5.36 -13.88 -18.98
CA ALA A 37 5.60 -14.51 -20.28
C ALA A 37 4.89 -15.87 -20.44
N SER A 38 4.34 -16.46 -19.38
CA SER A 38 3.70 -17.77 -19.43
C SER A 38 2.54 -17.92 -18.43
N PRO A 39 1.62 -18.87 -18.65
CA PRO A 39 0.54 -19.16 -17.71
C PRO A 39 1.03 -19.55 -16.31
N SER A 40 2.14 -20.29 -16.20
CA SER A 40 2.73 -20.68 -14.91
C SER A 40 3.27 -19.47 -14.14
N GLN A 41 3.89 -18.52 -14.83
CA GLN A 41 4.31 -17.24 -14.22
C GLN A 41 3.10 -16.42 -13.77
N ARG A 42 2.01 -16.42 -14.54
CA ARG A 42 0.76 -15.76 -14.14
C ARG A 42 0.23 -16.37 -12.84
N GLN A 43 0.16 -17.69 -12.76
CA GLN A 43 -0.28 -18.39 -11.55
C GLN A 43 0.61 -18.05 -10.35
N ALA A 44 1.94 -18.02 -10.51
CA ALA A 44 2.86 -17.65 -9.43
C ALA A 44 2.65 -16.22 -8.93
N VAL A 45 2.40 -15.26 -9.85
CA VAL A 45 2.09 -13.87 -9.49
C VAL A 45 0.73 -13.75 -8.80
N ASP A 46 -0.28 -14.49 -9.27
CA ASP A 46 -1.61 -14.46 -8.67
C ASP A 46 -1.59 -15.03 -7.24
N GLN A 47 -0.90 -16.15 -7.01
CA GLN A 47 -0.68 -16.72 -5.67
C GLN A 47 0.10 -15.77 -4.75
N LEU A 48 1.09 -15.05 -5.29
CA LEU A 48 1.83 -14.06 -4.52
C LEU A 48 0.91 -12.95 -4.01
N LEU A 49 -0.01 -12.47 -4.85
CA LEU A 49 -0.92 -11.36 -4.55
C LEU A 49 -2.01 -11.69 -3.52
N GLU A 50 -2.18 -12.96 -3.16
CA GLU A 50 -3.05 -13.37 -2.04
C GLU A 50 -2.50 -12.89 -0.68
N GLN A 51 -1.20 -12.59 -0.59
CA GLN A 51 -0.57 -12.06 0.63
C GLN A 51 -0.72 -10.53 0.71
N HIS A 52 -1.96 -10.06 0.90
CA HIS A 52 -2.34 -8.63 0.87
C HIS A 52 -1.56 -7.73 1.85
N ASP A 53 -1.08 -8.27 2.97
CA ASP A 53 -0.26 -7.50 3.93
C ASP A 53 1.14 -7.15 3.37
N ARG A 54 1.59 -7.90 2.37
CA ARG A 54 2.95 -7.85 1.83
C ARG A 54 3.02 -7.29 0.43
N TYR A 55 1.98 -7.53 -0.38
CA TYR A 55 1.94 -7.16 -1.78
C TYR A 55 0.58 -6.55 -2.12
N ASN A 56 0.63 -5.41 -2.79
CA ASN A 56 -0.56 -4.75 -3.31
C ASN A 56 -0.46 -4.64 -4.83
N LEU A 57 -1.55 -5.03 -5.50
CA LEU A 57 -1.70 -4.82 -6.93
C LEU A 57 -1.91 -3.33 -7.19
N TRP A 58 -1.01 -2.72 -7.95
CA TRP A 58 -1.15 -1.31 -8.33
C TRP A 58 -1.68 -1.14 -9.75
N HIS A 59 -1.29 -2.02 -10.66
CA HIS A 59 -1.77 -2.03 -12.04
C HIS A 59 -1.69 -3.44 -12.63
N ARG A 60 -2.59 -3.78 -13.56
CA ARG A 60 -2.60 -5.05 -14.29
C ARG A 60 -2.94 -4.84 -15.75
N SER A 61 -2.20 -5.52 -16.61
CA SER A 61 -2.45 -5.68 -18.03
C SER A 61 -2.31 -7.17 -18.41
N ILE A 62 -2.37 -7.49 -19.71
CA ILE A 62 -2.33 -8.88 -20.20
C ILE A 62 -1.00 -9.57 -19.82
N ASN A 63 0.14 -8.91 -20.07
CA ASN A 63 1.48 -9.49 -19.90
C ASN A 63 2.34 -8.74 -18.86
N GLU A 64 1.74 -7.83 -18.11
CA GLU A 64 2.47 -7.00 -17.16
C GLU A 64 1.61 -6.66 -15.94
N VAL A 65 2.23 -6.70 -14.76
CA VAL A 65 1.62 -6.35 -13.47
C VAL A 65 2.55 -5.40 -12.72
N HIS A 66 2.03 -4.34 -12.11
CA HIS A 66 2.77 -3.51 -11.17
C HIS A 66 2.39 -3.89 -9.76
N ILE A 67 3.38 -4.21 -8.94
CA ILE A 67 3.20 -4.69 -7.58
C ILE A 67 3.93 -3.74 -6.64
N MET A 68 3.18 -3.16 -5.70
CA MET A 68 3.74 -2.46 -4.56
C MET A 68 4.09 -3.49 -3.48
N VAL A 69 5.34 -3.46 -3.03
CA VAL A 69 5.94 -4.46 -2.14
C VAL A 69 6.31 -3.81 -0.82
N HIS A 70 5.83 -4.41 0.27
CA HIS A 70 6.16 -4.01 1.63
C HIS A 70 7.68 -4.10 1.88
N PRO A 71 8.32 -3.15 2.61
CA PRO A 71 9.77 -3.13 2.85
C PRO A 71 10.34 -4.47 3.34
N ARG A 72 9.70 -5.05 4.36
CA ARG A 72 10.03 -6.39 4.92
C ARG A 72 9.89 -7.55 3.93
N ALA A 73 9.10 -7.41 2.86
CA ALA A 73 8.85 -8.46 1.88
C ALA A 73 9.72 -8.36 0.61
N GLN A 74 10.51 -7.29 0.45
CA GLN A 74 11.26 -7.07 -0.79
C GLN A 74 12.33 -8.13 -1.07
N LYS A 75 13.03 -8.62 -0.05
CA LYS A 75 14.05 -9.66 -0.21
C LYS A 75 13.42 -10.98 -0.68
N SER A 76 12.32 -11.39 -0.05
CA SER A 76 11.57 -12.58 -0.45
C SER A 76 10.93 -12.42 -1.83
N PHE A 77 10.40 -11.24 -2.14
CA PHE A 77 9.85 -10.93 -3.46
C PHE A 77 10.86 -11.20 -4.57
N ARG A 78 12.07 -10.62 -4.46
CA ARG A 78 13.12 -10.82 -5.47
C ARG A 78 13.54 -12.28 -5.60
N LYS A 79 13.58 -13.03 -4.48
CA LYS A 79 13.87 -14.46 -4.49
C LYS A 79 12.79 -15.26 -5.25
N ILE A 80 11.51 -15.02 -4.94
CA ILE A 80 10.38 -15.69 -5.61
C ILE A 80 10.38 -15.39 -7.12
N MET A 81 10.61 -14.14 -7.49
CA MET A 81 10.67 -13.73 -8.90
C MET A 81 11.83 -14.42 -9.64
N LEU A 82 12.99 -14.51 -9.00
CA LEU A 82 14.16 -15.21 -9.54
C LEU A 82 13.89 -16.72 -9.72
N GLU A 83 13.31 -17.38 -8.71
CA GLU A 83 12.97 -18.80 -8.76
C GLU A 83 11.93 -19.11 -9.84
N ALA A 84 10.94 -18.22 -10.01
CA ALA A 84 9.94 -18.32 -11.08
C ALA A 84 10.45 -17.87 -12.47
N LYS A 85 11.72 -17.44 -12.56
CA LYS A 85 12.35 -16.90 -13.79
C LYS A 85 11.55 -15.74 -14.39
N ILE A 86 10.98 -14.89 -13.52
CA ILE A 86 10.17 -13.73 -13.89
C ILE A 86 11.07 -12.49 -13.93
N VAL A 87 10.98 -11.73 -15.02
CA VAL A 87 11.72 -10.47 -15.16
C VAL A 87 10.98 -9.37 -14.39
N VAL A 88 11.71 -8.68 -13.51
CA VAL A 88 11.20 -7.55 -12.74
C VAL A 88 12.06 -6.30 -12.91
N GLU A 89 11.40 -5.15 -12.97
CA GLU A 89 12.02 -3.82 -13.08
C GLU A 89 11.54 -2.97 -11.90
N LEU A 90 12.46 -2.34 -11.17
CA LEU A 90 12.10 -1.40 -10.10
C LEU A 90 11.64 -0.09 -10.72
N MET A 91 10.36 0.25 -10.56
CA MET A 91 9.79 1.49 -11.07
C MET A 91 9.90 2.63 -10.06
N ILE A 92 9.56 2.36 -8.80
CA ILE A 92 9.55 3.37 -7.73
C ILE A 92 10.30 2.80 -6.52
N PRO A 93 11.46 3.37 -6.14
CA PRO A 93 12.26 2.87 -5.03
C PRO A 93 11.60 3.13 -3.67
N ASN A 94 10.98 4.29 -3.47
CA ASN A 94 10.24 4.62 -2.25
C ASN A 94 8.97 5.42 -2.60
N VAL A 95 7.80 4.83 -2.35
CA VAL A 95 6.50 5.46 -2.60
C VAL A 95 6.29 6.70 -1.73
N GLN A 96 6.81 6.72 -0.51
CA GLN A 96 6.67 7.86 0.40
C GLN A 96 7.33 9.13 -0.17
N VAL A 97 8.50 9.00 -0.81
CA VAL A 97 9.19 10.14 -1.44
C VAL A 97 8.33 10.81 -2.52
N LEU A 98 7.57 10.03 -3.28
CA LEU A 98 6.65 10.59 -4.29
C LEU A 98 5.46 11.30 -3.64
N ILE A 99 4.90 10.73 -2.57
CA ILE A 99 3.80 11.33 -1.82
C ILE A 99 4.25 12.67 -1.20
N ASP A 100 5.44 12.69 -0.59
CA ASP A 100 5.99 13.88 0.05
C ASP A 100 6.27 14.98 -0.97
N GLY A 101 6.85 14.63 -2.12
CA GLY A 101 7.05 15.56 -3.23
C GLY A 101 5.74 16.15 -3.78
N GLN A 102 4.66 15.35 -3.84
CA GLN A 102 3.34 15.83 -4.26
C GLN A 102 2.70 16.78 -3.25
N ARG A 103 2.94 16.57 -1.95
CA ARG A 103 2.43 17.47 -0.90
C ARG A 103 3.16 18.81 -0.94
N ALA A 104 4.48 18.79 -1.02
CA ALA A 104 5.30 20.00 -1.07
C ALA A 104 5.00 20.89 -2.29
N ASN A 105 4.57 20.31 -3.42
CA ASN A 105 4.23 21.08 -4.63
C ASN A 105 2.78 21.62 -4.64
N LYS A 106 1.97 21.30 -3.63
CA LYS A 106 0.58 21.79 -3.50
C LYS A 106 0.44 22.93 -2.48
N GLU A 107 1.51 23.22 -1.76
CA GLU A 107 1.64 24.33 -0.80
C GLU A 107 2.32 25.53 -1.47
#